data_AF-A0A1V4UAS9-F1
#
_entry.id   AF-A0A1V4UAS9-F1
#
_cell.length_a   1.000
_cell.length_b   1.000
_cell.length_c   1.000
_cell.angle_alpha   90.00
_cell.angle_beta   90.00
_cell.angle_gamma   90.00
#
_symmetry.space_group_name_H-M   'P 1'
#
loop_
_entity.id
_entity.type
_entity.pdbx_description
1 polymer ?
#
loop_
_entity_poly.entity_id
_entity_poly.type
_entity_poly.pdbx_seq_one_letter_code
_entity_poly.pdbx_strand_id
1 'polypeptide(L)'
;MPNSLIDVLNAVGSLLRFGVMPIYSDRFIQILAAAFAGSGSAGILVIHFRDKIREMPLAFCRNHVVICGVHKTTEVLVEQFRDQKIKTVVIGAGEDSPEGENIRRSSTVMLSGDPKNPAVLSLARVNKARALLALTGSDGLNAEIVLSAMKILETRKGEPLECILQISNPSLWKIIREQVLSPAKNPVVRIDFYNGPSLGARDLLASYFTPHVRTSLKHAPLLVVVGAGSLGENIIAGASRAWYESGLQPAPLEVILVDLNAEEIKKRLYLTYPRLRDAADIHAVPFDVRSAEFQSGSYLKTSGSYPFVLAFVCLNDDTAGLTAALAISHHLVGLNARILVRMDHNPGLATLVEEMSPETIPIIPFNSLSFAARPDVVLGGIREILGRAIHDQYLLTKSLHEPVQNGSAMVPWDDLPERLRESNRLQAEDIIHKLRAIGCDILPMTDWKSTAFSFTPDEIEYLAEMEHLRWMKAMRAQGFSFGAIKDEKEKTHPLMVPYNDLPETEKEKDRDAVRMIPRYLGMIDFQVYRPNQNPKGAEMITKFIEKD
;
A
#
# COMPACT_ATOMS: atom_id res chain seq x y z
N MET A 1 -47.99 -33.12 6.60
CA MET A 1 -46.98 -32.08 6.85
C MET A 1 -46.42 -31.63 5.51
N PRO A 2 -46.93 -30.54 4.95
CA PRO A 2 -46.00 -29.47 4.52
C PRO A 2 -46.66 -28.08 4.43
N ASN A 3 -45.92 -27.03 4.79
CA ASN A 3 -46.04 -25.63 4.32
C ASN A 3 -45.20 -24.71 5.22
N SER A 4 -45.12 -25.02 6.52
CA SER A 4 -44.39 -24.20 7.50
C SER A 4 -42.89 -24.07 7.20
N LEU A 5 -42.22 -25.10 6.70
CA LEU A 5 -40.78 -25.05 6.41
C LEU A 5 -40.46 -24.15 5.21
N ILE A 6 -41.32 -24.15 4.19
CA ILE A 6 -41.16 -23.33 2.98
C ILE A 6 -41.49 -21.87 3.30
N ASP A 7 -42.53 -21.63 4.11
CA ASP A 7 -42.90 -20.28 4.55
C ASP A 7 -41.82 -19.66 5.46
N VAL A 8 -41.16 -20.49 6.30
CA VAL A 8 -40.03 -20.05 7.12
C VAL A 8 -38.78 -19.78 6.27
N LEU A 9 -38.47 -20.61 5.28
CA LEU A 9 -37.36 -20.36 4.35
C LEU A 9 -37.60 -19.11 3.50
N ASN A 10 -38.85 -18.84 3.12
CA ASN A 10 -39.24 -17.62 2.41
C ASN A 10 -39.19 -16.39 3.33
N ALA A 11 -39.59 -16.50 4.60
CA ALA A 11 -39.49 -15.42 5.58
C ALA A 11 -38.02 -15.10 5.93
N VAL A 12 -37.17 -16.12 6.08
CA VAL A 12 -35.72 -15.96 6.24
C VAL A 12 -35.11 -15.36 4.97
N GLY A 13 -35.50 -15.83 3.78
CA GLY A 13 -35.08 -15.24 2.50
C GLY A 13 -35.50 -13.78 2.32
N SER A 14 -36.66 -13.39 2.86
CA SER A 14 -37.14 -12.01 2.88
C SER A 14 -36.32 -11.14 3.84
N LEU A 15 -36.08 -11.61 5.07
CA LEU A 15 -35.24 -10.92 6.06
C LEU A 15 -33.79 -10.75 5.59
N LEU A 16 -33.25 -11.73 4.86
CA LEU A 16 -31.93 -11.69 4.22
C LEU A 16 -31.84 -10.66 3.07
N ARG A 17 -32.95 -10.39 2.36
CA ARG A 17 -32.99 -9.39 1.28
C ARG A 17 -32.98 -7.95 1.77
N PHE A 18 -33.46 -7.68 2.99
CA PHE A 18 -33.60 -6.32 3.51
C PHE A 18 -32.44 -5.88 4.43
N GLY A 19 -31.47 -6.74 4.73
CA GLY A 19 -30.28 -6.35 5.51
C GLY A 19 -30.60 -5.92 6.96
N VAL A 20 -31.76 -6.32 7.51
CA VAL A 20 -32.29 -5.80 8.78
C VAL A 20 -31.76 -6.53 10.02
N MET A 21 -31.03 -7.66 9.90
CA MET A 21 -30.42 -8.30 11.07
C MET A 21 -29.02 -8.87 10.80
N PRO A 22 -28.06 -8.70 11.74
CA PRO A 22 -26.79 -9.39 11.70
C PRO A 22 -27.00 -10.88 12.01
N ILE A 23 -26.91 -11.71 10.97
CA ILE A 23 -27.08 -13.18 11.00
C ILE A 23 -26.03 -13.88 11.90
N TYR A 24 -25.03 -13.13 12.35
CA TYR A 24 -23.79 -13.64 12.93
C TYR A 24 -23.68 -13.52 14.45
N SER A 25 -24.71 -13.01 15.14
CA SER A 25 -24.69 -12.99 16.61
C SER A 25 -25.06 -14.36 17.17
N ASP A 26 -24.34 -14.83 18.19
CA ASP A 26 -24.71 -16.05 18.93
C ASP A 26 -26.14 -15.93 19.50
N ARG A 27 -26.63 -14.72 19.74
CA ARG A 27 -28.03 -14.43 20.08
C ARG A 27 -29.01 -14.89 19.01
N PHE A 28 -28.74 -14.68 17.72
CA PHE A 28 -29.65 -15.09 16.64
C PHE A 28 -29.72 -16.61 16.54
N ILE A 29 -28.58 -17.30 16.66
CA ILE A 29 -28.51 -18.77 16.68
C ILE A 29 -29.19 -19.31 17.94
N GLN A 30 -29.02 -18.67 19.11
CA GLN A 30 -29.71 -19.03 20.34
C GLN A 30 -31.23 -18.80 20.23
N ILE A 31 -31.68 -17.73 19.59
CA ILE A 31 -33.11 -17.46 19.35
C ILE A 31 -33.70 -18.51 18.40
N LEU A 32 -33.00 -18.84 17.31
CA LEU A 32 -33.40 -19.94 16.42
C LEU A 32 -33.41 -21.28 17.15
N ALA A 33 -32.33 -21.62 17.87
CA ALA A 33 -32.24 -22.85 18.65
C ALA A 33 -33.32 -22.94 19.73
N ALA A 34 -33.64 -21.83 20.41
CA ALA A 34 -34.72 -21.75 21.40
C ALA A 34 -36.10 -21.88 20.74
N ALA A 35 -36.32 -21.25 19.58
CA ALA A 35 -37.54 -21.41 18.80
C ALA A 35 -37.74 -22.86 18.31
N PHE A 36 -36.66 -23.63 18.12
CA PHE A 36 -36.69 -25.02 17.69
C PHE A 36 -36.46 -26.05 18.82
N ALA A 37 -36.24 -25.62 20.08
CA ALA A 37 -35.95 -26.49 21.22
C ALA A 37 -37.10 -27.44 21.57
N GLY A 38 -38.34 -27.10 21.19
CA GLY A 38 -39.52 -27.98 21.34
C GLY A 38 -39.61 -29.12 20.31
N SER A 39 -38.79 -29.09 19.26
CA SER A 39 -38.75 -30.10 18.21
C SER A 39 -37.39 -30.79 18.24
N GLY A 40 -37.26 -31.86 19.04
CA GLY A 40 -35.99 -32.52 19.37
C GLY A 40 -35.11 -32.97 18.19
N SER A 41 -35.64 -33.01 16.96
CA SER A 41 -34.88 -33.27 15.73
C SER A 41 -34.38 -32.00 15.02
N ALA A 42 -35.06 -30.86 15.13
CA ALA A 42 -34.70 -29.63 14.42
C ALA A 42 -33.60 -28.84 15.14
N GLY A 43 -33.59 -28.84 16.48
CA GLY A 43 -32.52 -28.18 17.26
C GLY A 43 -31.14 -28.79 17.00
N ILE A 44 -31.06 -30.12 16.86
CA ILE A 44 -29.83 -30.84 16.49
C ILE A 44 -29.45 -30.51 15.04
N LEU A 45 -30.43 -30.40 14.14
CA LEU A 45 -30.20 -30.05 12.74
C LEU A 45 -29.60 -28.64 12.59
N VAL A 46 -30.07 -27.65 13.37
CA VAL A 46 -29.55 -26.28 13.34
C VAL A 46 -28.11 -26.19 13.84
N ILE A 47 -27.73 -27.00 14.83
CA ILE A 47 -26.34 -27.08 15.33
C ILE A 47 -25.44 -27.76 14.29
N HIS A 48 -25.89 -28.84 13.65
CA HIS A 48 -25.12 -29.55 12.61
C HIS A 48 -25.05 -28.77 11.29
N PHE A 49 -26.04 -27.93 10.99
CA PHE A 49 -26.03 -27.02 9.85
C PHE A 49 -25.47 -25.64 10.19
N ARG A 50 -24.97 -25.39 11.42
CA ARG A 50 -24.39 -24.09 11.81
C ARG A 50 -23.33 -23.62 10.82
N ASP A 51 -22.46 -24.54 10.39
CA ASP A 51 -21.38 -24.23 9.46
C ASP A 51 -21.90 -24.08 8.01
N LYS A 52 -22.86 -24.92 7.59
CA LYS A 52 -23.50 -24.80 6.25
C LYS A 52 -24.43 -23.59 6.09
N ILE A 53 -25.10 -23.15 7.14
CA ILE A 53 -25.95 -21.95 7.16
C ILE A 53 -25.09 -20.68 7.07
N ARG A 54 -23.87 -20.72 7.62
CA ARG A 54 -22.87 -19.64 7.49
C ARG A 54 -22.31 -19.50 6.07
N GLU A 55 -22.31 -20.58 5.28
CA GLU A 55 -21.90 -20.59 3.87
C GLU A 55 -23.02 -20.20 2.88
N MET A 56 -24.31 -20.35 3.23
CA MET A 56 -25.44 -19.96 2.36
C MET A 56 -25.41 -18.51 1.82
N PRO A 57 -24.95 -17.49 2.57
CA PRO A 57 -24.80 -16.13 2.06
C PRO A 57 -23.80 -16.01 0.90
N LEU A 58 -22.78 -16.87 0.86
CA LEU A 58 -21.74 -16.83 -0.19
C LEU A 58 -22.37 -17.03 -1.56
N ALA A 59 -23.34 -17.93 -1.70
CA ALA A 59 -24.02 -18.21 -2.97
C ALA A 59 -24.69 -16.97 -3.62
N PHE A 60 -24.92 -15.90 -2.86
CA PHE A 60 -25.46 -14.62 -3.33
C PHE A 60 -24.48 -13.44 -3.22
N CYS A 61 -23.28 -13.64 -2.66
CA CYS A 61 -22.25 -12.60 -2.58
C CYS A 61 -21.76 -12.17 -3.98
N ARG A 62 -21.74 -10.86 -4.20
CA ARG A 62 -21.22 -10.15 -5.37
C ARG A 62 -20.64 -8.82 -4.91
N ASN A 63 -19.72 -8.26 -5.70
CA ASN A 63 -19.09 -6.98 -5.40
C ASN A 63 -18.45 -6.94 -3.98
N HIS A 64 -17.86 -8.07 -3.59
CA HIS A 64 -17.15 -8.26 -2.31
C HIS A 64 -15.65 -8.38 -2.54
N VAL A 65 -14.87 -8.20 -1.48
CA VAL A 65 -13.42 -8.41 -1.47
C VAL A 65 -13.13 -9.79 -0.91
N VAL A 66 -12.32 -10.58 -1.61
CA VAL A 66 -11.77 -11.84 -1.08
C VAL A 66 -10.39 -11.55 -0.51
N ILE A 67 -10.12 -11.94 0.73
CA ILE A 67 -8.84 -11.71 1.41
C ILE A 67 -8.24 -13.06 1.78
N CYS A 68 -7.06 -13.36 1.28
CA CYS A 68 -6.33 -14.59 1.57
C CYS A 68 -5.22 -14.31 2.58
N GLY A 69 -5.26 -15.03 3.71
CA GLY A 69 -4.31 -14.87 4.81
C GLY A 69 -4.98 -14.32 6.06
N VAL A 70 -4.76 -15.01 7.18
CA VAL A 70 -5.31 -14.65 8.50
C VAL A 70 -4.15 -14.17 9.36
N HIS A 71 -4.13 -12.87 9.62
CA HIS A 71 -3.13 -12.19 10.43
C HIS A 71 -3.68 -10.82 10.84
N LYS A 72 -2.93 -10.10 11.69
CA LYS A 72 -3.40 -8.86 12.31
C LYS A 72 -3.76 -7.75 11.30
N THR A 73 -2.99 -7.58 10.22
CA THR A 73 -3.35 -6.62 9.16
C THR A 73 -4.67 -6.97 8.49
N THR A 74 -4.94 -8.26 8.20
CA THR A 74 -6.26 -8.70 7.69
C THR A 74 -7.38 -8.37 8.67
N GLU A 75 -7.19 -8.58 9.97
CA GLU A 75 -8.19 -8.26 10.99
C GLU A 75 -8.57 -6.77 10.94
N VAL A 76 -7.58 -5.86 11.02
CA VAL A 76 -7.82 -4.41 10.96
C VAL A 76 -8.43 -4.01 9.61
N LEU A 77 -7.97 -4.60 8.51
CA LEU A 77 -8.49 -4.32 7.17
C LEU A 77 -9.96 -4.73 7.03
N VAL A 78 -10.35 -5.88 7.60
CA VAL A 78 -11.73 -6.35 7.64
C VAL A 78 -12.62 -5.39 8.43
N GLU A 79 -12.15 -4.88 9.57
CA GLU A 79 -12.86 -3.88 10.35
C GLU A 79 -13.05 -2.58 9.55
N GLN A 80 -11.99 -2.07 8.92
CA GLN A 80 -12.06 -0.86 8.09
C GLN A 80 -12.97 -1.04 6.87
N PHE A 81 -12.96 -2.21 6.22
CA PHE A 81 -13.90 -2.51 5.15
C PHE A 81 -15.35 -2.56 5.64
N ARG A 82 -15.59 -3.15 6.81
CA ARG A 82 -16.93 -3.18 7.41
C ARG A 82 -17.45 -1.78 7.69
N ASP A 83 -16.62 -0.89 8.23
CA ASP A 83 -17.00 0.50 8.52
C ASP A 83 -17.34 1.28 7.24
N GLN A 84 -16.68 0.93 6.13
CA GLN A 84 -16.98 1.43 4.77
C GLN A 84 -18.12 0.65 4.06
N LYS A 85 -18.79 -0.28 4.75
CA LYS A 85 -19.87 -1.14 4.20
C LYS A 85 -19.45 -2.01 3.02
N ILE A 86 -18.17 -2.36 2.95
CA ILE A 86 -17.59 -3.26 1.97
C ILE A 86 -17.71 -4.69 2.49
N LYS A 87 -18.31 -5.56 1.68
CA LYS A 87 -18.44 -6.99 2.00
C LYS A 87 -17.10 -7.70 1.81
N THR A 88 -16.71 -8.53 2.76
CA THR A 88 -15.45 -9.26 2.76
C THR A 88 -15.69 -10.77 2.92
N VAL A 89 -14.81 -11.57 2.33
CA VAL A 89 -14.70 -13.02 2.55
C VAL A 89 -13.24 -13.32 2.81
N VAL A 90 -12.91 -13.92 3.95
CA VAL A 90 -11.53 -14.24 4.34
C VAL A 90 -11.27 -15.73 4.15
N ILE A 91 -10.12 -16.09 3.58
CA ILE A 91 -9.68 -17.48 3.40
C ILE A 91 -8.38 -17.70 4.18
N GLY A 92 -8.33 -18.75 5.00
CA GLY A 92 -7.08 -19.19 5.61
C GLY A 92 -7.25 -20.30 6.63
N ALA A 93 -6.13 -20.94 6.98
CA ALA A 93 -6.09 -22.10 7.89
C ALA A 93 -6.14 -21.72 9.40
N GLY A 94 -6.15 -20.42 9.73
CA GLY A 94 -6.06 -19.91 11.11
C GLY A 94 -7.39 -19.77 11.82
N GLU A 95 -8.33 -20.71 11.66
CA GLU A 95 -9.65 -20.61 12.31
C GLU A 95 -9.54 -20.48 13.82
N ASP A 96 -8.61 -21.19 14.47
CA ASP A 96 -8.46 -21.18 15.93
C ASP A 96 -7.47 -20.13 16.46
N SER A 97 -6.95 -19.25 15.59
CA SER A 97 -6.08 -18.15 16.05
C SER A 97 -6.93 -17.01 16.65
N PRO A 98 -6.36 -16.19 17.56
CA PRO A 98 -7.06 -15.01 18.08
C PRO A 98 -7.56 -14.07 16.97
N GLU A 99 -6.77 -13.90 15.91
CA GLU A 99 -7.12 -13.09 14.74
C GLU A 99 -8.28 -13.72 13.97
N GLY A 100 -8.27 -15.04 13.75
CA GLY A 100 -9.36 -15.78 13.13
C GLY A 100 -10.67 -15.67 13.93
N GLU A 101 -10.60 -15.72 15.26
CA GLU A 101 -11.76 -15.51 16.11
C GLU A 101 -12.29 -14.08 16.02
N ASN A 102 -11.42 -13.07 16.05
CA ASN A 102 -11.81 -11.66 15.91
C ASN A 102 -12.45 -11.37 14.54
N ILE A 103 -11.86 -11.91 13.46
CA ILE A 103 -12.43 -11.82 12.11
C ILE A 103 -13.81 -12.46 12.07
N ARG A 104 -14.03 -13.63 12.70
CA ARG A 104 -15.36 -14.25 12.78
C ARG A 104 -16.36 -13.40 13.58
N ARG A 105 -15.93 -12.81 14.70
CA ARG A 105 -16.75 -11.89 15.50
C ARG A 105 -17.14 -10.63 14.74
N SER A 106 -16.33 -10.20 13.77
CA SER A 106 -16.61 -9.04 12.92
C SER A 106 -17.79 -9.23 11.94
N SER A 107 -18.49 -10.38 11.97
CA SER A 107 -19.58 -10.75 11.04
C SER A 107 -19.12 -10.97 9.58
N THR A 108 -17.82 -11.21 9.38
CA THR A 108 -17.23 -11.53 8.08
C THR A 108 -17.30 -13.03 7.81
N VAL A 109 -17.52 -13.42 6.54
CA VAL A 109 -17.48 -14.84 6.18
C VAL A 109 -16.02 -15.29 6.13
N MET A 110 -15.67 -16.28 6.95
CA MET A 110 -14.36 -16.91 6.96
C MET A 110 -14.48 -18.33 6.40
N LEU A 111 -13.62 -18.67 5.44
CA LEU A 111 -13.52 -19.99 4.83
C LEU A 111 -12.22 -20.66 5.28
N SER A 112 -12.37 -21.82 5.93
CA SER A 112 -11.26 -22.72 6.22
C SER A 112 -10.73 -23.35 4.95
N GLY A 113 -9.42 -23.26 4.71
CA GLY A 113 -8.78 -23.96 3.61
C GLY A 113 -7.51 -23.29 3.10
N ASP A 114 -6.84 -23.99 2.19
CA ASP A 114 -5.67 -23.48 1.50
C ASP A 114 -6.11 -22.43 0.44
N PRO A 115 -5.70 -21.16 0.57
CA PRO A 115 -6.09 -20.10 -0.36
C PRO A 115 -5.59 -20.30 -1.79
N LYS A 116 -4.62 -21.19 -2.03
CA LYS A 116 -4.18 -21.52 -3.41
C LYS A 116 -5.05 -22.58 -4.08
N ASN A 117 -5.93 -23.25 -3.34
CA ASN A 117 -6.80 -24.29 -3.88
C ASN A 117 -7.93 -23.63 -4.71
N PRO A 118 -8.06 -23.96 -6.02
CA PRO A 118 -9.09 -23.38 -6.87
C PRO A 118 -10.53 -23.62 -6.39
N ALA A 119 -10.78 -24.73 -5.70
CA ALA A 119 -12.10 -25.03 -5.14
C ALA A 119 -12.50 -24.05 -4.03
N VAL A 120 -11.55 -23.67 -3.16
CA VAL A 120 -11.77 -22.73 -2.05
C VAL A 120 -11.97 -21.31 -2.60
N LEU A 121 -11.16 -20.89 -3.58
CA LEU A 121 -11.33 -19.60 -4.28
C LEU A 121 -12.69 -19.52 -5.01
N SER A 122 -13.14 -20.64 -5.58
CA SER A 122 -14.46 -20.73 -6.23
C SER A 122 -15.59 -20.63 -5.21
N LEU A 123 -15.44 -21.28 -4.04
CA LEU A 123 -16.39 -21.19 -2.92
C LEU A 123 -16.48 -19.75 -2.38
N ALA A 124 -15.35 -19.04 -2.33
CA ALA A 124 -15.28 -17.61 -2.01
C ALA A 124 -15.86 -16.70 -3.11
N ARG A 125 -16.26 -17.27 -4.25
CA ARG A 125 -16.81 -16.57 -5.42
C ARG A 125 -15.91 -15.48 -5.97
N VAL A 126 -14.63 -15.79 -6.13
CA VAL A 126 -13.64 -14.91 -6.77
C VAL A 126 -14.11 -14.40 -8.15
N ASN A 127 -14.92 -15.18 -8.87
CA ASN A 127 -15.52 -14.81 -10.15
C ASN A 127 -16.60 -13.70 -10.09
N LYS A 128 -17.11 -13.38 -8.90
CA LYS A 128 -18.07 -12.28 -8.65
C LYS A 128 -17.54 -11.24 -7.66
N ALA A 129 -16.33 -11.45 -7.16
CA ALA A 129 -15.62 -10.50 -6.35
C ALA A 129 -15.23 -9.26 -7.18
N ARG A 130 -15.08 -8.14 -6.48
CA ARG A 130 -14.51 -6.91 -7.04
C ARG A 130 -12.99 -6.92 -6.95
N ALA A 131 -12.44 -7.50 -5.89
CA ALA A 131 -11.01 -7.60 -5.66
C ALA A 131 -10.63 -8.90 -4.92
N LEU A 132 -9.40 -9.35 -5.13
CA LEU A 132 -8.74 -10.45 -4.42
C LEU A 132 -7.44 -9.94 -3.81
N LEU A 133 -7.30 -10.04 -2.49
CA LEU A 133 -6.11 -9.62 -1.76
C LEU A 133 -5.34 -10.86 -1.30
N ALA A 134 -4.14 -11.06 -1.82
CA ALA A 134 -3.23 -12.11 -1.39
C ALA A 134 -2.25 -11.54 -0.36
N LEU A 135 -2.64 -11.60 0.92
CA LEU A 135 -1.94 -11.03 2.06
C LEU A 135 -1.45 -12.14 2.98
N THR A 136 -0.76 -13.14 2.45
CA THR A 136 -0.12 -14.16 3.29
C THR A 136 1.29 -13.72 3.66
N GLY A 137 1.86 -14.34 4.70
CA GLY A 137 3.26 -14.10 5.10
C GLY A 137 4.32 -14.61 4.11
N SER A 138 3.92 -15.12 2.94
CA SER A 138 4.82 -15.64 1.90
C SER A 138 4.50 -15.02 0.55
N ASP A 139 5.46 -14.26 0.00
CA ASP A 139 5.38 -13.69 -1.35
C ASP A 139 5.11 -14.77 -2.42
N GLY A 140 5.70 -15.97 -2.24
CA GLY A 140 5.50 -17.11 -3.14
C GLY A 140 4.08 -17.66 -3.10
N LEU A 141 3.51 -17.82 -1.89
CA LEU A 141 2.11 -18.23 -1.74
C LEU A 141 1.16 -17.15 -2.30
N ASN A 142 1.48 -15.87 -2.11
CA ASN A 142 0.70 -14.77 -2.69
C ASN A 142 0.65 -14.85 -4.22
N ALA A 143 1.78 -15.17 -4.87
CA ALA A 143 1.83 -15.40 -6.31
C ALA A 143 1.02 -16.64 -6.74
N GLU A 144 1.14 -17.77 -6.03
CA GLU A 144 0.37 -18.99 -6.30
C GLU A 144 -1.15 -18.76 -6.23
N ILE A 145 -1.63 -18.00 -5.25
CA ILE A 145 -3.05 -17.65 -5.09
C ILE A 145 -3.57 -16.93 -6.34
N VAL A 146 -2.82 -15.94 -6.84
CA VAL A 146 -3.24 -15.17 -8.01
C VAL A 146 -3.17 -16.00 -9.29
N LEU A 147 -2.15 -16.85 -9.46
CA LEU A 147 -2.09 -17.79 -10.57
C LEU A 147 -3.27 -18.77 -10.56
N SER A 148 -3.68 -19.26 -9.38
CA SER A 148 -4.88 -20.09 -9.23
C SER A 148 -6.17 -19.31 -9.55
N ALA A 149 -6.27 -18.05 -9.13
CA ALA A 149 -7.41 -17.20 -9.47
C ALA A 149 -7.50 -16.98 -10.99
N MET A 150 -6.38 -16.72 -11.68
CA MET A 150 -6.35 -16.52 -13.13
C MET A 150 -6.94 -17.71 -13.89
N LYS A 151 -6.63 -18.95 -13.48
CA LYS A 151 -7.19 -20.17 -14.08
C LYS A 151 -8.72 -20.26 -13.95
N ILE A 152 -9.28 -19.77 -12.84
CA ILE A 152 -10.74 -19.76 -12.60
C ILE A 152 -11.41 -18.68 -13.47
N LEU A 153 -10.70 -17.57 -13.69
CA LEU A 153 -11.25 -16.36 -14.28
C LEU A 153 -11.18 -16.31 -15.81
N GLU A 154 -10.62 -17.34 -16.47
CA GLU A 154 -10.64 -17.48 -17.94
C GLU A 154 -12.04 -17.31 -18.55
N THR A 155 -13.08 -17.66 -17.78
CA THR A 155 -14.49 -17.57 -18.20
C THR A 155 -15.21 -16.29 -17.73
N ARG A 156 -14.51 -15.38 -17.02
CA ARG A 156 -15.10 -14.14 -16.50
C ARG A 156 -15.50 -13.22 -17.66
N LYS A 157 -16.72 -12.70 -17.61
CA LYS A 157 -17.23 -11.67 -18.51
C LYS A 157 -17.43 -10.37 -17.71
N GLY A 158 -17.01 -9.24 -18.27
CA GLY A 158 -17.14 -7.92 -17.64
C GLY A 158 -15.80 -7.36 -17.16
N GLU A 159 -15.84 -6.57 -16.10
CA GLU A 159 -14.65 -5.89 -15.57
C GLU A 159 -13.61 -6.90 -15.05
N PRO A 160 -12.31 -6.62 -15.31
CA PRO A 160 -11.22 -7.44 -14.78
C PRO A 160 -11.28 -7.51 -13.25
N LEU A 161 -10.91 -8.66 -12.68
CA LEU A 161 -10.74 -8.74 -11.23
C LEU A 161 -9.45 -8.03 -10.83
N GLU A 162 -9.52 -7.15 -9.84
CA GLU A 162 -8.33 -6.54 -9.23
C GLU A 162 -7.71 -7.50 -8.23
N CYS A 163 -6.47 -7.92 -8.48
CA CYS A 163 -5.73 -8.86 -7.66
C CYS A 163 -4.51 -8.15 -7.07
N ILE A 164 -4.40 -8.11 -5.75
CA ILE A 164 -3.37 -7.33 -5.07
C ILE A 164 -2.54 -8.26 -4.22
N LEU A 165 -1.25 -8.30 -4.50
CA LEU A 165 -0.31 -9.20 -3.83
C LEU A 165 0.53 -8.42 -2.85
N GLN A 166 0.60 -8.90 -1.62
CA GLN A 166 1.65 -8.45 -0.73
C GLN A 166 3.00 -9.01 -1.21
N ILE A 167 3.94 -8.09 -1.50
CA ILE A 167 5.33 -8.44 -1.83
C ILE A 167 6.23 -7.68 -0.88
N SER A 168 6.99 -8.45 -0.10
CA SER A 168 8.00 -7.90 0.80
C SER A 168 9.38 -7.88 0.16
N ASN A 169 9.68 -8.81 -0.75
CA ASN A 169 10.98 -8.92 -1.41
C ASN A 169 10.99 -8.20 -2.79
N PRO A 170 11.72 -7.08 -2.94
CA PRO A 170 11.80 -6.35 -4.21
C PRO A 170 12.35 -7.18 -5.38
N SER A 171 13.16 -8.20 -5.10
CA SER A 171 13.77 -9.06 -6.15
C SER A 171 12.72 -9.90 -6.90
N LEU A 172 11.62 -10.26 -6.23
CA LEU A 172 10.55 -11.06 -6.83
C LEU A 172 9.67 -10.26 -7.79
N TRP A 173 9.76 -8.92 -7.74
CA TRP A 173 9.04 -8.03 -8.64
C TRP A 173 9.26 -8.37 -10.12
N LYS A 174 10.51 -8.63 -10.53
CA LYS A 174 10.84 -8.83 -11.95
C LYS A 174 10.12 -10.05 -12.53
N ILE A 175 10.12 -11.15 -11.77
CA ILE A 175 9.51 -12.42 -12.17
C ILE A 175 8.00 -12.23 -12.29
N ILE A 176 7.40 -11.58 -11.29
CA ILE A 176 5.96 -11.39 -11.27
C ILE A 176 5.57 -10.41 -12.39
N ARG A 177 6.25 -9.27 -12.54
CA ARG A 177 6.02 -8.32 -13.64
C ARG A 177 5.99 -8.97 -15.03
N GLU A 178 6.97 -9.80 -15.37
CA GLU A 178 7.09 -10.40 -16.70
C GLU A 178 5.96 -11.42 -17.00
N GLN A 179 5.44 -12.09 -15.97
CA GLN A 179 4.38 -13.08 -16.11
C GLN A 179 2.96 -12.53 -15.92
N VAL A 180 2.83 -11.40 -15.21
CA VAL A 180 1.58 -10.98 -14.57
C VAL A 180 1.15 -9.56 -14.99
N LEU A 181 2.10 -8.64 -15.27
CA LEU A 181 1.84 -7.22 -15.60
C LEU A 181 1.86 -6.91 -17.11
N SER A 182 1.54 -7.88 -17.97
CA SER A 182 1.29 -7.58 -19.39
C SER A 182 -0.21 -7.55 -19.62
N PRO A 183 -0.86 -6.36 -19.68
CA PRO A 183 -2.30 -6.24 -19.96
C PRO A 183 -2.71 -6.99 -21.25
N ALA A 184 -1.78 -7.09 -22.20
CA ALA A 184 -1.97 -7.82 -23.46
C ALA A 184 -2.12 -9.35 -23.28
N LYS A 185 -1.69 -9.94 -22.16
CA LYS A 185 -1.73 -11.39 -21.92
C LYS A 185 -2.96 -11.86 -21.14
N ASN A 186 -3.62 -10.99 -20.37
CA ASN A 186 -4.77 -11.42 -19.56
C ASN A 186 -5.79 -10.28 -19.33
N PRO A 187 -6.82 -10.13 -20.18
CA PRO A 187 -7.79 -9.04 -20.04
C PRO A 187 -8.77 -9.24 -18.87
N VAL A 188 -8.76 -10.40 -18.20
CA VAL A 188 -9.72 -10.76 -17.14
C VAL A 188 -9.22 -10.50 -15.73
N VAL A 189 -7.93 -10.24 -15.54
CA VAL A 189 -7.32 -9.95 -14.23
C VAL A 189 -6.36 -8.77 -14.34
N ARG A 190 -6.51 -7.79 -13.46
CA ARG A 190 -5.53 -6.73 -13.24
C ARG A 190 -4.77 -7.04 -11.97
N ILE A 191 -3.47 -6.85 -11.99
CA ILE A 191 -2.61 -7.30 -10.90
C ILE A 191 -1.77 -6.14 -10.41
N ASP A 192 -1.77 -5.93 -9.11
CA ASP A 192 -1.05 -4.87 -8.43
C ASP A 192 -0.39 -5.40 -7.15
N PHE A 193 0.41 -4.56 -6.51
CA PHE A 193 1.25 -4.93 -5.38
C PHE A 193 1.10 -3.99 -4.23
N TYR A 194 1.39 -4.53 -3.07
CA TYR A 194 1.27 -3.83 -1.81
C TYR A 194 2.43 -4.21 -0.90
N ASN A 195 3.04 -3.20 -0.27
CA ASN A 195 4.08 -3.38 0.74
C ASN A 195 3.78 -2.47 1.93
N GLY A 196 3.01 -3.00 2.88
CA GLY A 196 2.61 -2.27 4.10
C GLY A 196 3.76 -1.68 4.90
N PRO A 197 4.80 -2.46 5.23
CA PRO A 197 5.97 -1.94 5.94
C PRO A 197 6.68 -0.77 5.23
N SER A 198 6.84 -0.82 3.90
CA SER A 198 7.43 0.30 3.13
C SER A 198 6.56 1.56 3.20
N LEU A 199 5.24 1.41 3.09
CA LEU A 199 4.28 2.51 3.19
C LEU A 199 4.30 3.17 4.57
N GLY A 200 4.25 2.37 5.63
CA GLY A 200 4.33 2.86 7.01
C GLY A 200 5.65 3.57 7.29
N ALA A 201 6.78 3.01 6.84
CA ALA A 201 8.08 3.65 6.97
C ALA A 201 8.13 5.02 6.28
N ARG A 202 7.55 5.12 5.07
CA ARG A 202 7.52 6.38 4.32
C ARG A 202 6.75 7.47 5.05
N ASP A 203 5.56 7.16 5.55
CA ASP A 203 4.73 8.12 6.27
C ASP A 203 5.42 8.64 7.54
N LEU A 204 6.00 7.72 8.31
CA LEU A 204 6.79 8.05 9.50
C LEU A 204 8.00 8.95 9.15
N LEU A 205 8.75 8.63 8.10
CA LEU A 205 9.90 9.42 7.67
C LEU A 205 9.49 10.79 7.11
N ALA A 206 8.36 10.88 6.40
CA ALA A 206 7.83 12.14 5.90
C ALA A 206 7.42 13.07 7.06
N SER A 207 6.83 12.50 8.12
CA SER A 207 6.35 13.24 9.28
C SER A 207 7.46 13.64 10.26
N TYR A 208 8.42 12.74 10.52
CA TYR A 208 9.36 12.90 11.63
C TYR A 208 10.82 13.07 11.20
N PHE A 209 11.24 12.56 10.06
CA PHE A 209 12.65 12.64 9.62
C PHE A 209 12.89 13.78 8.64
N THR A 210 12.14 13.81 7.54
CA THR A 210 12.30 14.75 6.42
C THR A 210 12.26 16.23 6.83
N PRO A 211 11.34 16.68 7.73
CA PRO A 211 11.32 18.08 8.15
C PRO A 211 12.63 18.51 8.82
N HIS A 212 13.25 17.64 9.61
CA HIS A 212 14.52 17.91 10.28
C HIS A 212 15.68 17.97 9.28
N VAL A 213 15.69 17.08 8.28
CA VAL A 213 16.68 17.10 7.18
C VAL A 213 16.63 18.43 6.43
N ARG A 214 15.44 18.99 6.19
CA ARG A 214 15.27 20.28 5.48
C ARG A 214 15.77 21.48 6.29
N THR A 215 15.70 21.42 7.62
CA THR A 215 16.08 22.54 8.49
C THR A 215 17.52 22.47 9.01
N SER A 216 18.15 21.30 9.04
CA SER A 216 19.50 21.10 9.60
C SER A 216 20.57 21.16 8.50
N LEU A 217 21.31 22.27 8.43
CA LEU A 217 22.20 22.57 7.30
C LEU A 217 23.67 22.14 7.48
N LYS A 218 24.08 21.48 8.58
CA LYS A 218 25.53 21.23 8.84
C LYS A 218 25.94 19.88 9.44
N HIS A 219 25.06 19.14 10.12
CA HIS A 219 25.43 17.90 10.80
C HIS A 219 24.33 16.83 10.63
N ALA A 220 24.74 15.59 10.39
CA ALA A 220 23.84 14.45 10.27
C ALA A 220 23.15 14.16 11.62
N PRO A 221 21.82 13.88 11.62
CA PRO A 221 21.15 13.38 12.82
C PRO A 221 21.60 11.94 13.12
N LEU A 222 21.48 11.53 14.38
CA LEU A 222 21.60 10.12 14.75
C LEU A 222 20.24 9.44 14.55
N LEU A 223 20.21 8.38 13.75
CA LEU A 223 19.05 7.51 13.61
C LEU A 223 19.27 6.25 14.46
N VAL A 224 18.40 5.97 15.41
CA VAL A 224 18.42 4.72 16.19
C VAL A 224 17.24 3.87 15.74
N VAL A 225 17.48 2.62 15.36
CA VAL A 225 16.42 1.68 14.99
C VAL A 225 16.55 0.42 15.85
N VAL A 226 15.53 0.18 16.68
CA VAL A 226 15.43 -0.97 17.57
C VAL A 226 14.40 -1.95 17.01
N GLY A 227 14.85 -3.15 16.66
CA GLY A 227 14.06 -4.15 15.98
C GLY A 227 14.01 -3.89 14.47
N ALA A 228 14.79 -4.65 13.71
CA ALA A 228 14.86 -4.55 12.26
C ALA A 228 14.20 -5.74 11.57
N GLY A 229 12.91 -5.93 11.90
CA GLY A 229 12.00 -6.62 10.98
C GLY A 229 11.71 -5.77 9.74
N SER A 230 10.69 -6.14 8.96
CA SER A 230 10.38 -5.47 7.69
C SER A 230 10.19 -3.95 7.82
N LEU A 231 9.54 -3.46 8.88
CA LEU A 231 9.35 -2.01 9.08
C LEU A 231 10.69 -1.30 9.37
N GLY A 232 11.49 -1.82 10.30
CA GLY A 232 12.78 -1.23 10.66
C GLY A 232 13.76 -1.18 9.49
N GLU A 233 13.83 -2.26 8.68
CA GLU A 233 14.64 -2.27 7.45
C GLU A 233 14.19 -1.19 6.45
N ASN A 234 12.87 -1.01 6.24
CA ASN A 234 12.34 0.04 5.36
C ASN A 234 12.60 1.45 5.92
N ILE A 235 12.57 1.65 7.24
CA ILE A 235 12.94 2.92 7.88
C ILE A 235 14.41 3.25 7.63
N ILE A 236 15.33 2.28 7.82
CA ILE A 236 16.76 2.48 7.59
C ILE A 236 17.03 2.83 6.13
N ALA A 237 16.48 2.05 5.20
CA ALA A 237 16.67 2.29 3.77
C ALA A 237 16.08 3.64 3.35
N GLY A 238 14.84 3.95 3.76
CA GLY A 238 14.16 5.19 3.43
C GLY A 238 14.84 6.43 4.01
N ALA A 239 15.28 6.38 5.27
CA ALA A 239 15.98 7.50 5.92
C ALA A 239 17.33 7.78 5.26
N SER A 240 18.10 6.73 5.00
CA SER A 240 19.41 6.82 4.33
C SER A 240 19.27 7.42 2.93
N ARG A 241 18.23 7.02 2.20
CA ARG A 241 17.91 7.58 0.89
C ARG A 241 17.50 9.04 0.98
N ALA A 242 16.59 9.40 1.88
CA ALA A 242 16.15 10.79 2.06
C ALA A 242 17.32 11.70 2.46
N TRP A 243 18.26 11.19 3.26
CA TRP A 243 19.51 11.89 3.57
C TRP A 243 20.38 12.08 2.33
N TYR A 244 20.56 11.02 1.53
CA TYR A 244 21.32 11.08 0.27
C TYR A 244 20.74 12.10 -0.72
N GLU A 245 19.42 12.08 -0.93
CA GLU A 245 18.72 12.97 -1.87
C GLU A 245 18.70 14.44 -1.43
N SER A 246 18.89 14.73 -0.15
CA SER A 246 18.93 16.11 0.34
C SER A 246 20.09 16.93 -0.26
N GLY A 247 21.14 16.28 -0.77
CA GLY A 247 22.33 16.93 -1.31
C GLY A 247 23.17 17.68 -0.27
N LEU A 248 22.81 17.65 1.01
CA LEU A 248 23.46 18.35 2.12
C LEU A 248 24.71 17.60 2.65
N GLN A 249 25.50 16.95 1.79
CA GLN A 249 26.53 16.00 2.23
C GLN A 249 27.93 16.62 2.46
N PRO A 250 28.38 16.69 3.73
CA PRO A 250 29.79 16.46 4.05
C PRO A 250 30.03 15.10 4.75
N ALA A 251 29.00 14.39 5.25
CA ALA A 251 29.14 13.12 5.98
C ALA A 251 27.93 12.15 5.81
N PRO A 252 28.13 10.83 5.93
CA PRO A 252 27.05 9.84 5.88
C PRO A 252 26.11 9.93 7.10
N LEU A 253 24.86 9.46 6.95
CA LEU A 253 23.89 9.35 8.04
C LEU A 253 24.38 8.31 9.06
N GLU A 254 24.48 8.66 10.33
CA GLU A 254 24.81 7.70 11.37
C GLU A 254 23.55 6.93 11.80
N VAL A 255 23.62 5.60 11.73
CA VAL A 255 22.52 4.70 12.06
C VAL A 255 22.98 3.68 13.10
N ILE A 256 22.33 3.65 14.26
CA ILE A 256 22.49 2.57 15.23
C ILE A 256 21.37 1.57 15.00
N LEU A 257 21.75 0.34 14.64
CA LEU A 257 20.85 -0.78 14.40
C LEU A 257 20.91 -1.75 15.58
N VAL A 258 19.89 -1.75 16.43
CA VAL A 258 19.77 -2.70 17.54
C VAL A 258 18.81 -3.82 17.16
N ASP A 259 19.34 -5.04 17.03
CA ASP A 259 18.56 -6.24 16.75
C ASP A 259 19.39 -7.48 17.11
N LEU A 260 18.77 -8.58 17.53
CA LEU A 260 19.49 -9.85 17.76
C LEU A 260 20.35 -10.28 16.55
N ASN A 261 19.89 -9.98 15.34
CA ASN A 261 20.58 -10.30 14.09
C ASN A 261 21.17 -9.07 13.39
N ALA A 262 21.47 -7.98 14.12
CA ALA A 262 21.86 -6.70 13.54
C ALA A 262 22.99 -6.79 12.50
N GLU A 263 24.01 -7.63 12.73
CA GLU A 263 25.13 -7.83 11.80
C GLU A 263 24.71 -8.48 10.48
N GLU A 264 23.82 -9.47 10.52
CA GLU A 264 23.30 -10.12 9.31
C GLU A 264 22.39 -9.17 8.54
N ILE A 265 21.54 -8.43 9.26
CA ILE A 265 20.62 -7.44 8.69
C ILE A 265 21.41 -6.33 8.00
N LYS A 266 22.45 -5.77 8.65
CA LYS A 266 23.36 -4.79 8.06
C LYS A 266 23.97 -5.29 6.75
N LYS A 267 24.48 -6.53 6.73
CA LYS A 267 25.05 -7.15 5.52
C LYS A 267 24.00 -7.29 4.42
N ARG A 268 22.80 -7.77 4.75
CA ARG A 268 21.68 -7.90 3.81
C ARG A 268 21.29 -6.55 3.21
N LEU A 269 21.08 -5.53 4.04
CA LEU A 269 20.72 -4.18 3.61
C LEU A 269 21.76 -3.60 2.65
N TYR A 270 23.06 -3.77 2.93
CA TYR A 270 24.11 -3.33 2.01
C TYR A 270 24.20 -4.12 0.70
N LEU A 271 23.76 -5.38 0.67
CA LEU A 271 23.69 -6.17 -0.56
C LEU A 271 22.46 -5.79 -1.39
N THR A 272 21.32 -5.56 -0.72
CA THR A 272 20.06 -5.16 -1.36
C THR A 272 20.13 -3.72 -1.90
N TYR A 273 20.75 -2.82 -1.13
CA TYR A 273 20.93 -1.40 -1.48
C TYR A 273 22.42 -1.05 -1.49
N PRO A 274 23.16 -1.32 -2.59
CA PRO A 274 24.60 -1.08 -2.65
C PRO A 274 25.02 0.34 -2.28
N ARG A 275 24.18 1.35 -2.56
CA ARG A 275 24.43 2.77 -2.23
C ARG A 275 24.17 3.15 -0.79
N LEU A 276 23.55 2.28 0.00
CA LEU A 276 23.35 2.51 1.42
C LEU A 276 24.69 2.75 2.14
N ARG A 277 25.79 2.13 1.67
CA ARG A 277 27.15 2.37 2.19
C ARG A 277 27.68 3.77 1.94
N ASP A 278 27.27 4.40 0.84
CA ASP A 278 27.64 5.77 0.49
C ASP A 278 26.79 6.79 1.27
N ALA A 279 25.58 6.38 1.69
CA ALA A 279 24.59 7.25 2.31
C ALA A 279 24.56 7.19 3.84
N ALA A 280 24.89 6.04 4.43
CA ALA A 280 24.74 5.79 5.85
C ALA A 280 25.85 4.87 6.41
N ASP A 281 26.36 5.23 7.58
CA ASP A 281 27.19 4.36 8.41
C ASP A 281 26.31 3.64 9.44
N ILE A 282 26.20 2.31 9.31
CA ILE A 282 25.33 1.49 10.15
C ILE A 282 26.18 0.80 11.21
N HIS A 283 26.01 1.20 12.47
CA HIS A 283 26.56 0.54 13.63
C HIS A 283 25.60 -0.56 14.10
N ALA A 284 25.95 -1.81 13.86
CA ALA A 284 25.17 -2.96 14.27
C ALA A 284 25.43 -3.28 15.76
N VAL A 285 24.35 -3.40 16.52
CA VAL A 285 24.35 -3.68 17.97
C VAL A 285 23.54 -4.95 18.19
N PRO A 286 24.20 -6.13 18.28
CA PRO A 286 23.55 -7.43 18.35
C PRO A 286 23.04 -7.74 19.76
N PHE A 287 22.21 -6.87 20.33
CA PHE A 287 21.69 -6.99 21.70
C PHE A 287 20.22 -7.43 21.71
N ASP A 288 19.87 -8.22 22.74
CA ASP A 288 18.47 -8.35 23.16
C ASP A 288 18.10 -7.06 23.92
N VAL A 289 16.95 -6.46 23.61
CA VAL A 289 16.46 -5.26 24.32
C VAL A 289 16.22 -5.50 25.82
N ARG A 290 16.12 -6.77 26.24
CA ARG A 290 15.96 -7.19 27.63
C ARG A 290 17.31 -7.40 28.34
N SER A 291 18.43 -7.31 27.63
CA SER A 291 19.75 -7.59 28.17
C SER A 291 20.32 -6.41 28.97
N ALA A 292 21.25 -6.69 29.90
CA ALA A 292 21.91 -5.66 30.68
C ALA A 292 22.74 -4.70 29.81
N GLU A 293 23.31 -5.21 28.72
CA GLU A 293 24.08 -4.45 27.74
C GLU A 293 23.21 -3.38 27.08
N PHE A 294 21.99 -3.72 26.67
CA PHE A 294 21.05 -2.74 26.14
C PHE A 294 20.64 -1.72 27.21
N GLN A 295 20.28 -2.18 28.42
CA GLN A 295 19.86 -1.28 29.50
C GLN A 295 20.97 -0.29 29.92
N SER A 296 22.24 -0.66 29.74
CA SER A 296 23.39 0.20 30.07
C SER A 296 23.52 1.45 29.19
N GLY A 297 22.92 1.45 27.98
CA GLY A 297 23.02 2.55 27.01
C GLY A 297 24.43 2.82 26.47
N SER A 298 25.38 1.92 26.70
CA SER A 298 26.79 2.11 26.28
C SER A 298 26.95 2.36 24.78
N TYR A 299 26.12 1.70 23.97
CA TYR A 299 26.10 1.83 22.51
C TYR A 299 25.71 3.24 22.03
N LEU A 300 24.95 4.01 22.82
CA LEU A 300 24.58 5.40 22.50
C LEU A 300 25.73 6.39 22.78
N LYS A 301 26.71 6.01 23.61
CA LYS A 301 27.82 6.86 24.03
C LYS A 301 29.02 6.80 23.07
N THR A 302 29.04 5.83 22.16
CA THR A 302 30.13 5.58 21.20
C THR A 302 30.19 6.59 20.06
N SER A 303 29.41 7.65 20.15
CA SER A 303 28.71 8.25 19.04
C SER A 303 28.72 9.77 19.34
N GLY A 304 29.21 10.59 18.39
CA GLY A 304 29.64 11.99 18.58
C GLY A 304 28.56 12.96 19.08
N SER A 305 28.85 14.27 19.06
CA SER A 305 27.84 15.27 19.43
C SER A 305 26.77 15.39 18.34
N TYR A 306 25.55 14.91 18.60
CA TYR A 306 24.45 14.95 17.64
C TYR A 306 23.58 16.21 17.77
N PRO A 307 23.21 16.86 16.64
CA PRO A 307 22.25 17.97 16.67
C PRO A 307 20.83 17.50 17.02
N PHE A 308 20.51 16.25 16.68
CA PHE A 308 19.21 15.63 16.86
C PHE A 308 19.33 14.10 16.87
N VAL A 309 18.58 13.44 17.75
CA VAL A 309 18.45 11.97 17.80
C VAL A 309 17.02 11.58 17.50
N LEU A 310 16.83 10.72 16.50
CA LEU A 310 15.52 10.13 16.19
C LEU A 310 15.59 8.62 16.39
N ALA A 311 14.85 8.11 17.37
CA ALA A 311 14.78 6.68 17.63
C ALA A 311 13.45 6.10 17.14
N PHE A 312 13.51 4.98 16.42
CA PHE A 312 12.37 4.15 16.05
C PHE A 312 12.46 2.81 16.76
N VAL A 313 11.48 2.49 17.59
CA VAL A 313 11.34 1.19 18.23
C VAL A 313 10.25 0.41 17.52
N CYS A 314 10.65 -0.56 16.71
CA CYS A 314 9.84 -1.26 15.72
C CYS A 314 9.52 -2.72 16.10
N LEU A 315 9.73 -3.08 17.37
CA LEU A 315 9.45 -4.42 17.88
C LEU A 315 7.97 -4.80 17.71
N ASN A 316 7.70 -6.09 17.45
CA ASN A 316 6.32 -6.60 17.32
C ASN A 316 5.60 -6.71 18.68
N ASP A 317 6.36 -6.80 19.77
CA ASP A 317 5.84 -6.86 21.13
C ASP A 317 5.80 -5.45 21.72
N ASP A 318 4.60 -4.91 21.93
CA ASP A 318 4.40 -3.54 22.42
C ASP A 318 5.04 -3.30 23.80
N THR A 319 5.08 -4.31 24.67
CA THR A 319 5.62 -4.16 26.03
C THR A 319 7.14 -4.09 26.00
N ALA A 320 7.77 -4.98 25.22
CA ALA A 320 9.21 -4.94 24.97
C ALA A 320 9.59 -3.64 24.23
N GLY A 321 8.77 -3.20 23.28
CA GLY A 321 8.91 -1.92 22.57
C GLY A 321 8.92 -0.73 23.53
N LEU A 322 7.91 -0.63 24.39
CA LEU A 322 7.83 0.47 25.36
C LEU A 322 8.98 0.41 26.39
N THR A 323 9.32 -0.78 26.88
CA THR A 323 10.45 -0.95 27.81
C THR A 323 11.76 -0.49 27.16
N ALA A 324 11.98 -0.83 25.90
CA ALA A 324 13.15 -0.39 25.14
C ALA A 324 13.16 1.13 24.92
N ALA A 325 12.00 1.72 24.61
CA ALA A 325 11.86 3.17 24.44
C ALA A 325 12.17 3.92 25.75
N LEU A 326 11.67 3.45 26.89
CA LEU A 326 11.95 4.04 28.21
C LEU A 326 13.43 3.94 28.58
N ALA A 327 14.05 2.78 28.33
CA ALA A 327 15.48 2.58 28.57
C ALA A 327 16.33 3.56 27.75
N ILE A 328 16.02 3.73 26.46
CA ILE A 328 16.69 4.70 25.59
C ILE A 328 16.45 6.14 26.08
N SER A 329 15.21 6.47 26.45
CA SER A 329 14.83 7.81 26.93
C SER A 329 15.71 8.26 28.09
N HIS A 330 16.01 7.36 29.04
CA HIS A 330 16.86 7.67 30.20
C HIS A 330 18.29 8.11 29.80
N HIS A 331 18.82 7.58 28.71
CA HIS A 331 20.17 7.89 28.22
C HIS A 331 20.22 9.11 27.29
N LEU A 332 19.06 9.58 26.81
CA LEU A 332 18.95 10.71 25.90
C LEU A 332 18.55 12.03 26.60
N VAL A 333 18.32 12.01 27.92
CA VAL A 333 17.96 13.21 28.70
C VAL A 333 18.98 14.33 28.48
N GLY A 334 18.50 15.53 28.16
CA GLY A 334 19.32 16.71 27.88
C GLY A 334 19.78 16.83 26.42
N LEU A 335 19.51 15.83 25.58
CA LEU A 335 19.68 15.91 24.13
C LEU A 335 18.39 16.33 23.45
N ASN A 336 18.51 16.94 22.27
CA ASN A 336 17.37 17.15 21.39
C ASN A 336 17.02 15.81 20.73
N ALA A 337 16.08 15.06 21.31
CA ALA A 337 15.73 13.73 20.87
C ALA A 337 14.22 13.51 20.79
N ARG A 338 13.80 12.54 19.96
CA ARG A 338 12.45 11.99 19.93
C ARG A 338 12.48 10.49 19.72
N ILE A 339 11.57 9.79 20.38
CA ILE A 339 11.46 8.33 20.32
C ILE A 339 10.08 7.98 19.79
N LEU A 340 10.01 7.22 18.70
CA LEU A 340 8.79 6.67 18.16
C LEU A 340 8.71 5.20 18.56
N VAL A 341 7.61 4.78 19.17
CA VAL A 341 7.41 3.40 19.62
C VAL A 341 6.20 2.77 18.94
N ARG A 342 6.41 1.61 18.32
CA ARG A 342 5.34 0.83 17.70
C ARG A 342 4.41 0.26 18.77
N MET A 343 3.12 0.54 18.63
CA MET A 343 2.06 0.07 19.53
C MET A 343 0.86 -0.39 18.71
N ASP A 344 0.83 -1.67 18.39
CA ASP A 344 -0.19 -2.24 17.49
C ASP A 344 -1.33 -2.94 18.25
N HIS A 345 -1.09 -3.39 19.48
CA HIS A 345 -1.96 -4.32 20.21
C HIS A 345 -2.52 -3.76 21.53
N ASN A 346 -1.87 -2.76 22.13
CA ASN A 346 -2.18 -2.26 23.47
C ASN A 346 -2.47 -0.76 23.48
N PRO A 347 -3.69 -0.32 23.09
CA PRO A 347 -4.05 1.10 23.04
C PRO A 347 -3.98 1.78 24.41
N GLY A 348 -4.22 1.04 25.51
CA GLY A 348 -4.12 1.60 26.87
C GLY A 348 -2.70 2.00 27.25
N LEU A 349 -1.68 1.24 26.83
CA LEU A 349 -0.29 1.63 27.04
C LEU A 349 0.08 2.85 26.20
N ALA A 350 -0.46 2.99 24.98
CA ALA A 350 -0.24 4.17 24.15
C ALA A 350 -0.78 5.44 24.80
N THR A 351 -1.99 5.38 25.40
CA THR A 351 -2.57 6.52 26.14
C THR A 351 -1.69 6.94 27.32
N LEU A 352 -1.17 5.97 28.09
CA LEU A 352 -0.28 6.28 29.22
C LEU A 352 1.02 6.96 28.79
N VAL A 353 1.55 6.60 27.62
CA VAL A 353 2.74 7.25 27.04
C VAL A 353 2.45 8.69 26.64
N GLU A 354 1.28 8.94 26.04
CA GLU A 354 0.85 10.29 25.67
C GLU A 354 0.63 11.21 26.89
N GLU A 355 0.26 10.64 28.04
CA GLU A 355 0.06 11.36 29.30
C GLU A 355 1.36 11.60 30.09
N MET A 356 2.53 11.12 29.62
CA MET A 356 3.81 11.32 30.31
C MET A 356 4.26 12.79 30.32
N SER A 357 4.98 13.19 31.39
CA SER A 357 5.40 14.58 31.63
C SER A 357 6.34 15.14 30.53
N PRO A 358 6.17 16.41 30.11
CA PRO A 358 6.99 17.07 29.07
C PRO A 358 8.46 17.31 29.45
N GLU A 359 8.85 17.02 30.70
CA GLU A 359 10.26 17.10 31.15
C GLU A 359 11.11 15.90 30.69
N THR A 360 10.49 14.88 30.10
CA THR A 360 11.16 13.70 29.54
C THR A 360 11.32 13.81 28.02
N ILE A 361 12.20 12.99 27.43
CA ILE A 361 12.32 12.90 25.97
C ILE A 361 10.96 12.46 25.40
N PRO A 362 10.40 13.16 24.39
CA PRO A 362 9.11 12.79 23.83
C PRO A 362 9.11 11.35 23.30
N ILE A 363 8.24 10.53 23.87
CA ILE A 363 7.93 9.18 23.38
C ILE A 363 6.58 9.27 22.66
N ILE A 364 6.56 8.95 21.38
CA ILE A 364 5.41 9.10 20.49
C ILE A 364 4.97 7.70 20.07
N PRO A 365 3.82 7.21 20.52
CA PRO A 365 3.30 5.95 20.06
C PRO A 365 2.86 6.08 18.60
N PHE A 366 3.06 5.02 17.81
CA PHE A 366 2.49 4.92 16.48
C PHE A 366 1.95 3.51 16.23
N ASN A 367 0.86 3.45 15.47
CA ASN A 367 0.24 2.18 15.08
C ASN A 367 0.64 1.86 13.64
N SER A 368 1.48 0.84 13.44
CA SER A 368 1.95 0.46 12.11
C SER A 368 0.85 -0.16 11.24
N LEU A 369 -0.14 -0.80 11.87
CA LEU A 369 -1.28 -1.41 11.20
C LEU A 369 -2.24 -0.36 10.63
N SER A 370 -2.33 0.82 11.26
CA SER A 370 -3.20 1.89 10.78
C SER A 370 -2.85 2.35 9.36
N PHE A 371 -1.58 2.28 8.98
CA PHE A 371 -1.09 2.59 7.64
C PHE A 371 -1.18 1.39 6.71
N ALA A 372 -0.77 0.22 7.21
CA ALA A 372 -0.76 -1.00 6.44
C ALA A 372 -2.18 -1.41 6.03
N ALA A 373 -3.16 -1.33 6.92
CA ALA A 373 -4.50 -1.85 6.70
C ALA A 373 -5.46 -0.88 5.98
N ARG A 374 -4.99 0.25 5.43
CA ARG A 374 -5.86 1.25 4.76
C ARG A 374 -6.56 0.68 3.51
N PRO A 375 -7.91 0.60 3.46
CA PRO A 375 -8.68 0.11 2.32
C PRO A 375 -8.30 0.73 0.99
N ASP A 376 -8.12 2.04 0.93
CA ASP A 376 -7.82 2.79 -0.28
C ASP A 376 -6.44 2.46 -0.84
N VAL A 377 -5.43 2.40 0.04
CA VAL A 377 -4.05 2.07 -0.35
C VAL A 377 -3.89 0.59 -0.67
N VAL A 378 -4.54 -0.27 0.11
CA VAL A 378 -4.51 -1.72 -0.13
C VAL A 378 -5.26 -2.06 -1.41
N LEU A 379 -6.47 -1.50 -1.64
CA LEU A 379 -7.26 -1.80 -2.85
C LEU A 379 -6.75 -1.12 -4.11
N GLY A 380 -6.20 0.08 -4.00
CA GLY A 380 -5.69 0.78 -5.17
C GLY A 380 -4.20 0.53 -5.44
N GLY A 381 -3.52 -0.22 -4.57
CA GLY A 381 -2.15 -0.69 -4.76
C GLY A 381 -1.16 0.42 -5.11
N ILE A 382 -0.24 0.14 -6.04
CA ILE A 382 0.75 1.12 -6.52
C ILE A 382 0.05 2.29 -7.23
N ARG A 383 -1.08 2.05 -7.90
CA ARG A 383 -1.80 3.05 -8.68
C ARG A 383 -2.37 4.16 -7.79
N GLU A 384 -2.87 3.81 -6.61
CA GLU A 384 -3.33 4.79 -5.61
C GLU A 384 -2.18 5.63 -5.08
N ILE A 385 -1.05 5.00 -4.76
CA ILE A 385 0.13 5.68 -4.21
C ILE A 385 0.67 6.69 -5.23
N LEU A 386 0.83 6.26 -6.49
CA LEU A 386 1.26 7.13 -7.58
C LEU A 386 0.22 8.20 -7.90
N GLY A 387 -1.08 7.86 -7.90
CA GLY A 387 -2.16 8.80 -8.14
C GLY A 387 -2.17 9.94 -7.12
N ARG A 388 -2.01 9.62 -5.83
CA ARG A 388 -1.83 10.60 -4.74
C ARG A 388 -0.63 11.50 -4.98
N ALA A 389 0.53 10.91 -5.31
CA ALA A 389 1.76 11.64 -5.58
C ALA A 389 1.64 12.63 -6.75
N ILE A 390 0.97 12.21 -7.82
CA ILE A 390 0.67 13.05 -8.98
C ILE A 390 -0.22 14.24 -8.57
N HIS A 391 -1.27 13.98 -7.79
CA HIS A 391 -2.17 15.04 -7.31
C HIS A 391 -1.48 16.01 -6.34
N ASP A 392 -0.65 15.50 -5.44
CA ASP A 392 0.14 16.33 -4.54
C ASP A 392 1.08 17.25 -5.32
N GLN A 393 1.70 16.75 -6.39
CA GLN A 393 2.50 17.59 -7.29
C GLN A 393 1.66 18.66 -7.99
N TYR A 394 0.44 18.33 -8.43
CA TYR A 394 -0.48 19.31 -9.00
C TYR A 394 -0.79 20.44 -8.01
N LEU A 395 -1.09 20.12 -6.75
CA LEU A 395 -1.34 21.10 -5.68
C LEU A 395 -0.11 21.98 -5.44
N LEU A 396 1.09 21.39 -5.39
CA LEU A 396 2.35 22.12 -5.22
C LEU A 396 2.57 23.12 -6.36
N THR A 397 2.49 22.69 -7.62
CA THR A 397 2.66 23.57 -8.78
C THR A 397 1.64 24.70 -8.79
N LYS A 398 0.37 24.42 -8.47
CA LYS A 398 -0.69 25.43 -8.43
C LYS A 398 -0.49 26.46 -7.30
N SER A 399 -0.07 26.02 -6.12
CA SER A 399 0.20 26.90 -4.98
C SER A 399 1.31 27.92 -5.25
N LEU A 400 2.25 27.61 -6.15
CA LEU A 400 3.36 28.47 -6.53
C LEU A 400 2.98 29.55 -7.55
N HIS A 401 1.93 29.34 -8.36
CA HIS A 401 1.65 30.16 -9.55
C HIS A 401 0.32 30.92 -9.49
N GLU A 402 -0.65 30.53 -8.65
CA GLU A 402 -1.97 31.17 -8.59
C GLU A 402 -2.43 31.39 -7.13
N PRO A 403 -2.97 32.58 -6.76
CA PRO A 403 -3.65 32.75 -5.48
C PRO A 403 -4.90 31.87 -5.45
N VAL A 404 -5.09 31.16 -4.33
CA VAL A 404 -6.12 30.13 -4.09
C VAL A 404 -7.49 30.55 -4.65
N GLN A 405 -7.82 30.06 -5.84
CA GLN A 405 -9.20 30.00 -6.31
C GLN A 405 -9.76 28.63 -5.91
N ASN A 406 -10.95 28.63 -5.31
CA ASN A 406 -11.70 27.43 -4.92
C ASN A 406 -12.21 26.68 -6.16
N GLY A 407 -11.30 26.02 -6.88
CA GLY A 407 -11.65 25.01 -7.89
C GLY A 407 -11.92 23.66 -7.22
N SER A 408 -12.82 22.85 -7.79
CA SER A 408 -13.17 21.50 -7.29
C SER A 408 -12.00 20.50 -7.24
N ALA A 409 -10.86 20.83 -7.84
CA ALA A 409 -9.63 20.04 -7.83
C ALA A 409 -8.57 20.53 -6.82
N MET A 410 -8.77 21.69 -6.17
CA MET A 410 -7.82 22.27 -5.21
C MET A 410 -8.13 21.83 -3.78
N VAL A 411 -8.32 20.53 -3.60
CA VAL A 411 -8.64 19.90 -2.31
C VAL A 411 -7.64 18.76 -2.03
N PRO A 412 -7.44 18.37 -0.76
CA PRO A 412 -6.70 17.15 -0.43
C PRO A 412 -7.25 15.94 -1.17
N TRP A 413 -6.41 14.94 -1.43
CA TRP A 413 -6.80 13.74 -2.19
C TRP A 413 -8.06 13.06 -1.64
N ASP A 414 -8.21 13.00 -0.32
CA ASP A 414 -9.34 12.30 0.32
C ASP A 414 -10.68 13.00 0.08
N ASP A 415 -10.67 14.30 -0.21
CA ASP A 415 -11.83 15.12 -0.57
C ASP A 415 -12.02 15.25 -2.09
N LEU A 416 -11.09 14.71 -2.88
CA LEU A 416 -11.10 14.81 -4.33
C LEU A 416 -12.25 13.96 -4.92
N PRO A 417 -13.07 14.51 -5.84
CA PRO A 417 -14.11 13.73 -6.52
C PRO A 417 -13.54 12.46 -7.18
N GLU A 418 -14.27 11.34 -7.08
CA GLU A 418 -13.80 10.02 -7.56
C GLU A 418 -13.36 10.04 -9.03
N ARG A 419 -14.05 10.81 -9.87
CA ARG A 419 -13.70 11.01 -11.27
C ARG A 419 -12.29 11.58 -11.46
N LEU A 420 -11.89 12.50 -10.59
CA LEU A 420 -10.56 13.12 -10.62
C LEU A 420 -9.51 12.21 -9.97
N ARG A 421 -9.84 11.47 -8.90
CA ARG A 421 -8.97 10.41 -8.36
C ARG A 421 -8.65 9.37 -9.44
N GLU A 422 -9.68 8.91 -10.15
CA GLU A 422 -9.52 7.93 -11.22
C GLU A 422 -8.69 8.49 -12.39
N SER A 423 -8.83 9.78 -12.71
CA SER A 423 -7.98 10.43 -13.73
C SER A 423 -6.49 10.34 -13.38
N ASN A 424 -6.12 10.54 -12.10
CA ASN A 424 -4.75 10.43 -11.61
C ASN A 424 -4.28 8.96 -11.58
N ARG A 425 -5.14 8.00 -11.17
CA ARG A 425 -4.81 6.57 -11.23
C ARG A 425 -4.56 6.08 -12.67
N LEU A 426 -5.36 6.55 -13.62
CA LEU A 426 -5.17 6.24 -15.05
C LEU A 426 -3.89 6.85 -15.60
N GLN A 427 -3.47 8.02 -15.11
CA GLN A 427 -2.17 8.59 -15.46
C GLN A 427 -1.03 7.72 -14.91
N ALA A 428 -1.14 7.28 -13.65
CA ALA A 428 -0.17 6.37 -13.03
C ALA A 428 -0.04 5.04 -13.78
N GLU A 429 -1.17 4.43 -14.18
CA GLU A 429 -1.18 3.17 -14.95
C GLU A 429 -0.47 3.31 -16.31
N ASP A 430 -0.58 4.47 -16.94
CA ASP A 430 -0.02 4.72 -18.28
C ASP A 430 1.49 5.02 -18.25
N ILE A 431 2.11 5.22 -17.08
CA ILE A 431 3.56 5.50 -16.94
C ILE A 431 4.40 4.42 -17.64
N ILE A 432 4.10 3.13 -17.40
CA ILE A 432 4.88 2.03 -17.99
C ILE A 432 4.71 1.99 -19.51
N HIS A 433 3.50 2.29 -20.01
CA HIS A 433 3.24 2.35 -21.45
C HIS A 433 4.06 3.45 -22.13
N LYS A 434 4.09 4.66 -21.56
CA LYS A 434 4.93 5.78 -21.99
C LYS A 434 6.41 5.41 -22.01
N LEU A 435 6.93 4.87 -20.91
CA LEU A 435 8.35 4.48 -20.83
C LEU A 435 8.71 3.47 -21.93
N ARG A 436 7.87 2.47 -22.18
CA ARG A 436 8.11 1.48 -23.23
C ARG A 436 8.08 2.07 -24.64
N ALA A 437 7.29 3.11 -24.87
CA ALA A 437 7.21 3.78 -26.17
C ALA A 437 8.55 4.42 -26.58
N ILE A 438 9.37 4.83 -25.61
CA ILE A 438 10.73 5.35 -25.83
C ILE A 438 11.82 4.31 -25.54
N GLY A 439 11.46 3.03 -25.49
CA GLY A 439 12.39 1.93 -25.23
C GLY A 439 12.96 1.88 -23.81
N CYS A 440 12.34 2.57 -22.85
CA CYS A 440 12.67 2.50 -21.43
C CYS A 440 11.73 1.52 -20.68
N ASP A 441 12.12 1.11 -19.47
CA ASP A 441 11.30 0.30 -18.58
C ASP A 441 11.68 0.62 -17.12
N ILE A 442 11.09 -0.06 -16.13
CA ILE A 442 11.34 0.18 -14.70
C ILE A 442 12.13 -0.97 -14.05
N LEU A 443 12.90 -0.69 -13.02
CA LEU A 443 13.52 -1.71 -12.16
C LEU A 443 13.32 -1.34 -10.70
N PRO A 444 13.30 -2.32 -9.77
CA PRO A 444 13.44 -2.01 -8.36
C PRO A 444 14.68 -1.15 -8.17
N MET A 445 14.51 -0.07 -7.43
CA MET A 445 15.56 0.91 -7.26
C MET A 445 16.48 0.47 -6.13
N THR A 446 17.59 -0.13 -6.52
CA THR A 446 18.68 -0.55 -5.62
C THR A 446 19.87 0.42 -5.67
N ASP A 447 19.99 1.23 -6.74
CA ASP A 447 21.02 2.26 -6.90
C ASP A 447 20.40 3.67 -6.97
N TRP A 448 20.45 4.40 -5.85
CA TRP A 448 19.84 5.73 -5.71
C TRP A 448 20.53 6.84 -6.52
N LYS A 449 21.69 6.60 -7.16
CA LYS A 449 22.26 7.53 -8.15
C LYS A 449 21.45 7.57 -9.45
N SER A 450 20.65 6.55 -9.73
CA SER A 450 19.86 6.45 -10.96
C SER A 450 18.63 7.35 -10.98
N THR A 451 18.36 8.11 -9.91
CA THR A 451 17.35 9.18 -9.90
C THR A 451 17.71 10.34 -10.85
N ALA A 452 18.95 10.38 -11.36
CA ALA A 452 19.40 11.28 -12.42
C ALA A 452 18.90 10.90 -13.84
N PHE A 453 17.97 9.95 -13.96
CA PHE A 453 17.36 9.67 -15.25
C PHE A 453 16.62 10.91 -15.77
N SER A 454 17.12 11.46 -16.88
CA SER A 454 16.49 12.56 -17.60
C SER A 454 16.09 12.10 -18.99
N PHE A 455 14.84 12.38 -19.36
CA PHE A 455 14.40 12.26 -20.75
C PHE A 455 15.11 13.30 -21.62
N THR A 456 15.33 12.98 -22.89
CA THR A 456 15.76 13.99 -23.88
C THR A 456 14.61 14.96 -24.15
N PRO A 457 14.88 16.17 -24.67
CA PRO A 457 13.82 17.10 -25.07
C PRO A 457 12.80 16.49 -26.04
N ASP A 458 13.26 15.70 -27.01
CA ASP A 458 12.39 15.04 -27.99
C ASP A 458 11.52 13.94 -27.35
N GLU A 459 12.09 13.18 -26.41
CA GLU A 459 11.32 12.21 -25.61
C GLU A 459 10.24 12.92 -24.78
N ILE A 460 10.55 14.09 -24.21
CA ILE A 460 9.58 14.86 -23.42
C ILE A 460 8.41 15.30 -24.29
N GLU A 461 8.64 15.87 -25.47
CA GLU A 461 7.55 16.28 -26.37
C GLU A 461 6.70 15.08 -26.81
N TYR A 462 7.33 13.98 -27.22
CA TYR A 462 6.62 12.79 -27.65
C TYR A 462 5.74 12.20 -26.54
N LEU A 463 6.28 12.12 -25.32
CA LEU A 463 5.54 11.60 -24.17
C LEU A 463 4.46 12.56 -23.66
N ALA A 464 4.66 13.88 -23.82
CA ALA A 464 3.66 14.89 -23.48
C ALA A 464 2.46 14.82 -24.43
N GLU A 465 2.70 14.62 -25.74
CA GLU A 465 1.62 14.36 -26.70
C GLU A 465 0.86 13.07 -26.34
N MET A 466 1.57 11.99 -25.97
CA MET A 466 0.93 10.76 -25.49
C MET A 466 0.08 10.99 -24.24
N GLU A 467 0.54 11.82 -23.30
CA GLU A 467 -0.20 12.16 -22.08
C GLU A 467 -1.49 12.91 -22.38
N HIS A 468 -1.44 13.90 -23.28
CA HIS A 468 -2.63 14.63 -23.72
C HIS A 468 -3.62 13.72 -24.45
N LEU A 469 -3.13 12.84 -25.32
CA LEU A 469 -3.96 11.84 -26.01
C LEU A 469 -4.65 10.89 -25.03
N ARG A 470 -3.95 10.45 -23.98
CA ARG A 470 -4.52 9.63 -22.89
C ARG A 470 -5.62 10.39 -22.16
N TRP A 471 -5.37 11.63 -21.76
CA TRP A 471 -6.36 12.49 -21.10
C TRP A 471 -7.60 12.71 -21.98
N MET A 472 -7.43 13.04 -23.26
CA MET A 472 -8.54 13.21 -24.20
C MET A 472 -9.37 11.93 -24.35
N LYS A 473 -8.74 10.75 -24.43
CA LYS A 473 -9.44 9.46 -24.49
C LYS A 473 -10.27 9.23 -23.21
N ALA A 474 -9.72 9.51 -22.04
CA ALA A 474 -10.44 9.39 -20.77
C ALA A 474 -11.63 10.36 -20.68
N MET A 475 -11.46 11.60 -21.11
CA MET A 475 -12.53 12.61 -21.16
C MET A 475 -13.64 12.21 -22.14
N ARG A 476 -13.29 11.74 -23.35
CA ARG A 476 -14.28 11.21 -24.31
C ARG A 476 -15.05 10.02 -23.77
N ALA A 477 -14.39 9.09 -23.08
CA ALA A 477 -15.05 7.96 -22.45
C ALA A 477 -16.05 8.39 -21.36
N GLN A 478 -15.81 9.54 -20.73
CA GLN A 478 -16.75 10.18 -19.79
C GLN A 478 -17.85 10.99 -20.50
N GLY A 479 -17.84 11.05 -21.84
CA GLY A 479 -18.80 11.78 -22.66
C GLY A 479 -18.46 13.24 -22.91
N PHE A 480 -17.23 13.67 -22.63
CA PHE A 480 -16.80 15.02 -22.94
C PHE A 480 -16.51 15.21 -24.44
N SER A 481 -16.74 16.44 -24.90
CA SER A 481 -16.46 16.91 -26.25
C SER A 481 -15.81 18.29 -26.22
N PHE A 482 -15.35 18.76 -27.37
CA PHE A 482 -14.82 20.12 -27.50
C PHE A 482 -15.92 21.17 -27.29
N GLY A 483 -15.61 22.22 -26.54
CA GLY A 483 -16.43 23.44 -26.45
C GLY A 483 -15.60 24.60 -25.92
N ALA A 484 -15.98 25.83 -26.25
CA ALA A 484 -15.18 27.03 -25.98
C ALA A 484 -14.96 27.30 -24.47
N ILE A 485 -15.84 26.80 -23.61
CA ILE A 485 -15.79 26.96 -22.16
C ILE A 485 -15.88 25.56 -21.54
N LYS A 486 -15.20 25.37 -20.41
CA LYS A 486 -15.31 24.14 -19.63
C LYS A 486 -16.68 24.12 -18.93
N ASP A 487 -17.51 23.14 -19.26
CA ASP A 487 -18.80 22.91 -18.62
C ASP A 487 -18.97 21.43 -18.26
N GLU A 488 -19.17 21.15 -16.97
CA GLU A 488 -19.34 19.76 -16.50
C GLU A 488 -20.72 19.18 -16.78
N LYS A 489 -21.76 20.01 -16.91
CA LYS A 489 -23.14 19.56 -17.20
C LYS A 489 -23.27 19.23 -18.68
N GLU A 490 -22.81 20.14 -19.55
CA GLU A 490 -22.82 19.95 -21.01
C GLU A 490 -21.68 19.05 -21.49
N LYS A 491 -20.79 18.64 -20.57
CA LYS A 491 -19.59 17.84 -20.83
C LYS A 491 -18.77 18.41 -21.98
N THR A 492 -18.39 19.68 -21.86
CA THR A 492 -17.51 20.35 -22.82
C THR A 492 -16.21 20.80 -22.17
N HIS A 493 -15.12 20.79 -22.94
CA HIS A 493 -13.82 21.26 -22.48
C HIS A 493 -13.01 21.90 -23.62
N PRO A 494 -12.39 23.08 -23.42
CA PRO A 494 -11.69 23.82 -24.49
C PRO A 494 -10.42 23.11 -24.97
N LEU A 495 -9.77 22.36 -24.08
CA LEU A 495 -8.53 21.64 -24.40
C LEU A 495 -8.73 20.33 -25.17
N MET A 496 -9.96 19.99 -25.57
CA MET A 496 -10.22 18.78 -26.38
C MET A 496 -9.88 18.98 -27.87
N VAL A 497 -8.66 19.44 -28.13
CA VAL A 497 -8.07 19.69 -29.45
C VAL A 497 -6.77 18.89 -29.59
N PRO A 498 -6.23 18.67 -30.80
CA PRO A 498 -4.92 18.04 -31.00
C PRO A 498 -3.82 18.72 -30.17
N TYR A 499 -2.81 17.94 -29.75
CA TYR A 499 -1.73 18.46 -28.90
C TYR A 499 -1.05 19.69 -29.51
N ASN A 500 -0.78 19.66 -30.81
CA ASN A 500 -0.15 20.78 -31.52
C ASN A 500 -0.93 22.10 -31.44
N ASP A 501 -2.26 22.03 -31.30
CA ASP A 501 -3.16 23.18 -31.22
C ASP A 501 -3.36 23.70 -29.78
N LEU A 502 -2.75 23.05 -28.79
CA LEU A 502 -2.82 23.51 -27.40
C LEU A 502 -2.01 24.81 -27.19
N PRO A 503 -2.49 25.69 -26.29
CA PRO A 503 -1.67 26.76 -25.76
C PRO A 503 -0.40 26.22 -25.12
N GLU A 504 0.71 26.96 -25.24
CA GLU A 504 2.01 26.50 -24.73
C GLU A 504 2.01 26.27 -23.22
N THR A 505 1.22 27.05 -22.47
CA THR A 505 1.02 26.88 -21.02
C THR A 505 0.32 25.58 -20.66
N GLU A 506 -0.49 25.01 -21.56
CA GLU A 506 -1.15 23.72 -21.34
C GLU A 506 -0.23 22.57 -21.74
N LYS A 507 0.52 22.69 -22.84
CA LYS A 507 1.58 21.72 -23.20
C LYS A 507 2.62 21.57 -22.10
N GLU A 508 3.01 22.67 -21.47
CA GLU A 508 3.99 22.64 -20.39
C GLU A 508 3.54 21.79 -19.20
N LYS A 509 2.23 21.71 -18.91
CA LYS A 509 1.70 20.84 -17.85
C LYS A 509 1.90 19.37 -18.19
N ASP A 510 1.68 18.98 -19.44
CA ASP A 510 1.92 17.61 -19.90
C ASP A 510 3.42 17.26 -19.85
N ARG A 511 4.29 18.20 -20.25
CA ARG A 511 5.74 18.04 -20.14
C ARG A 511 6.20 17.91 -18.71
N ASP A 512 5.69 18.74 -17.80
CA ASP A 512 6.01 18.65 -16.37
C ASP A 512 5.57 17.31 -15.77
N ALA A 513 4.37 16.84 -16.13
CA ALA A 513 3.90 15.52 -15.70
C ALA A 513 4.87 14.40 -16.15
N VAL A 514 5.38 14.48 -17.39
CA VAL A 514 6.39 13.54 -17.91
C VAL A 514 7.70 13.65 -17.15
N ARG A 515 8.24 14.86 -16.97
CA ARG A 515 9.51 15.09 -16.24
C ARG A 515 9.49 14.54 -14.82
N MET A 516 8.31 14.49 -14.20
CA MET A 516 8.12 13.99 -12.84
C MET A 516 8.04 12.45 -12.74
N ILE A 517 7.91 11.72 -13.85
CA ILE A 517 7.81 10.24 -13.85
C ILE A 517 8.92 9.56 -13.03
N PRO A 518 10.22 9.88 -13.21
CA PRO A 518 11.30 9.26 -12.43
C PRO A 518 11.15 9.49 -10.93
N ARG A 519 10.65 10.67 -10.54
CA ARG A 519 10.39 11.01 -9.14
C ARG A 519 9.21 10.21 -8.57
N TYR A 520 8.10 10.08 -9.30
CA TYR A 520 6.97 9.27 -8.86
C TYR A 520 7.34 7.79 -8.70
N LEU A 521 8.09 7.23 -9.65
CA LEU A 521 8.62 5.86 -9.53
C LEU A 521 9.58 5.73 -8.36
N GLY A 522 10.46 6.71 -8.17
CA GLY A 522 11.31 6.78 -6.99
C GLY A 522 10.49 6.73 -5.71
N MET A 523 9.33 7.38 -5.66
CA MET A 523 8.46 7.31 -4.48
C MET A 523 7.98 5.90 -4.17
N ILE A 524 7.94 4.96 -5.11
CA ILE A 524 7.53 3.56 -4.86
C ILE A 524 8.70 2.58 -4.96
N ASP A 525 9.93 3.06 -4.76
CA ASP A 525 11.17 2.28 -4.82
C ASP A 525 11.42 1.62 -6.18
N PHE A 526 11.01 2.32 -7.26
CA PHE A 526 11.32 1.98 -8.65
C PHE A 526 12.16 3.08 -9.30
N GLN A 527 12.94 2.70 -10.30
CA GLN A 527 13.71 3.62 -11.14
C GLN A 527 13.46 3.33 -12.61
N VAL A 528 13.54 4.37 -13.44
CA VAL A 528 13.57 4.20 -14.90
C VAL A 528 14.93 3.64 -15.30
N TYR A 529 14.94 2.67 -16.20
CA TYR A 529 16.15 2.20 -16.86
C TYR A 529 15.96 2.17 -18.37
N ARG A 530 17.02 2.59 -19.09
CA ARG A 530 17.13 2.42 -20.53
C ARG A 530 18.00 1.17 -20.78
N PRO A 531 17.45 0.06 -21.29
CA PRO A 531 18.25 -1.08 -21.70
C PRO A 531 19.30 -0.63 -22.72
N ASN A 532 20.54 -1.10 -22.58
CA ASN A 532 21.53 -0.92 -23.65
C ASN A 532 20.96 -1.58 -24.91
N GLN A 533 20.54 -0.76 -25.88
CA GLN A 533 20.13 -1.27 -27.18
C GLN A 533 21.35 -1.95 -27.79
N ASN A 534 21.28 -3.26 -27.96
CA ASN A 534 22.26 -3.98 -28.77
C ASN A 534 22.21 -3.33 -30.17
N PRO A 535 23.32 -2.93 -30.80
CA PRO A 535 23.34 -2.07 -32.01
C PRO A 535 22.52 -2.59 -33.20
N LYS A 536 22.10 -3.86 -33.18
CA LYS A 536 21.28 -4.49 -34.21
C LYS A 536 19.78 -4.11 -34.17
N GLY A 537 19.31 -3.47 -33.10
CA GLY A 537 17.89 -3.03 -32.98
C GLY A 537 17.62 -1.61 -33.50
N ALA A 538 18.66 -0.75 -33.52
CA ALA A 538 18.52 0.65 -33.90
C ALA A 538 18.21 0.83 -35.40
N GLU A 539 18.68 -0.06 -36.27
CA GLU A 539 18.38 -0.02 -37.71
C GLU A 539 16.91 -0.31 -38.06
N MET A 540 16.12 -0.85 -37.12
CA MET A 540 14.71 -1.16 -37.35
C MET A 540 13.78 0.01 -37.02
N ILE A 541 14.18 0.91 -36.10
CA ILE A 541 13.36 2.06 -35.67
C ILE A 541 13.50 3.23 -36.64
N THR A 542 14.70 3.46 -37.19
CA THR A 542 14.91 4.55 -38.18
C THR A 542 14.10 4.34 -39.47
N LYS A 543 13.75 3.09 -39.81
CA LYS A 543 12.93 2.79 -41.00
C LYS A 543 11.43 3.02 -40.83
N PHE A 544 10.93 3.19 -39.60
CA PHE A 544 9.51 3.49 -39.36
C PHE A 544 9.20 4.99 -39.35
N ILE A 545 10.20 5.85 -39.16
CA ILE A 545 10.02 7.32 -39.12
C ILE A 545 10.14 7.94 -40.53
N GLU A 546 10.72 7.25 -41.51
CA GLU A 546 10.84 7.73 -42.90
C GLU A 546 9.68 7.31 -43.82
N LYS A 547 8.67 6.60 -43.31
CA LYS A 547 7.44 6.28 -44.05
C LYS A 547 6.23 6.35 -43.13
N ASP A 548 5.70 7.56 -42.96
CA ASP A 548 4.27 7.87 -43.12
C ASP A 548 4.06 9.39 -43.15
#